data_AF-A0A6G3LK60-F1
#
_entry.id   AF-A0A6G3LK60-F1
#
_cell.length_a   1.000
_cell.length_b   1.000
_cell.length_c   1.000
_cell.angle_alpha   90.00
_cell.angle_beta   90.00
_cell.angle_gamma   90.00
#
_symmetry.space_group_name_H-M   'P 1'
#
loop_
_entity.id
_entity.type
_entity.pdbx_description
1 polymer ?
#
loop_
_entity_poly.entity_id
_entity_poly.type
_entity_poly.pdbx_seq_one_letter_code
_entity_poly.pdbx_strand_id
1 'polypeptide(L)'
;MSSATVSESHSTQVTLTIDAKKTGSQSEPLSWTYGVAVKTENLEEVFTLHLTSHSKVQVPSNVYIAEKWIAMLAATVTCTVKHLNIKNVKNIKLYICQDLSCSSLKTQTVLIRTLSKIMNVPPQIISVEFMTRKSARTKRSVAEQYKRAHQAANKKDIDIFFSPQEVKRTLSIVHSEWLRR
;
A
#
# COMPACT_ATOMS: atom_id res chain seq x y z
N MET A 1 -5.97 30.56 -38.71
CA MET A 1 -5.06 30.31 -37.56
C MET A 1 -5.91 30.16 -36.30
N SER A 2 -6.10 28.94 -35.82
CA SER A 2 -6.61 28.69 -34.46
C SER A 2 -5.91 27.44 -33.94
N SER A 3 -4.88 27.65 -33.13
CA SER A 3 -4.21 26.58 -32.40
C SER A 3 -5.16 26.03 -31.34
N ALA A 4 -5.59 24.79 -31.52
CA ALA A 4 -6.17 24.01 -30.45
C ALA A 4 -5.07 23.74 -29.41
N THR A 5 -5.19 24.36 -28.25
CA THR A 5 -4.42 24.00 -27.06
C THR A 5 -4.90 22.64 -26.59
N VAL A 6 -4.24 21.59 -27.09
CA VAL A 6 -4.32 20.26 -26.51
C VAL A 6 -3.76 20.37 -25.10
N SER A 7 -4.62 20.36 -24.10
CA SER A 7 -4.21 20.18 -22.71
C SER A 7 -3.54 18.80 -22.61
N GLU A 8 -2.22 18.78 -22.59
CA GLU A 8 -1.44 17.56 -22.37
C GLU A 8 -1.91 16.92 -21.07
N SER A 9 -2.48 15.71 -21.19
CA SER A 9 -2.90 14.93 -20.04
C SER A 9 -1.66 14.43 -19.28
N HIS A 10 -1.16 15.26 -18.37
CA HIS A 10 -0.06 14.87 -17.47
C HIS A 10 -0.34 13.49 -16.89
N SER A 11 0.59 12.57 -17.13
CA SER A 11 0.47 11.18 -16.73
C SER A 11 0.80 11.07 -15.27
N THR A 12 -0.20 10.99 -14.40
CA THR A 12 0.08 10.85 -12.96
C THR A 12 0.60 9.44 -12.66
N GLN A 13 1.92 9.28 -12.67
CA GLN A 13 2.60 8.16 -12.05
C GLN A 13 2.64 8.39 -10.54
N VAL A 14 2.12 7.43 -9.79
CA VAL A 14 2.15 7.43 -8.33
C VAL A 14 3.13 6.36 -7.87
N THR A 15 4.19 6.78 -7.18
CA THR A 15 5.11 5.86 -6.53
C THR A 15 4.84 5.88 -5.03
N LEU A 16 4.51 4.74 -4.46
CA LEU A 16 4.38 4.56 -3.01
C LEU A 16 5.48 3.65 -2.50
N THR A 17 6.15 4.06 -1.44
CA THR A 17 7.07 3.22 -0.68
C THR A 17 6.50 2.97 0.70
N ILE A 18 6.33 1.71 1.08
CA ILE A 18 5.64 1.30 2.30
C ILE A 18 6.60 0.49 3.17
N ASP A 19 6.74 0.90 4.43
CA ASP A 19 7.40 0.13 5.49
C ASP A 19 6.45 0.01 6.69
N ALA A 20 6.65 -1.00 7.54
CA ALA A 20 5.82 -1.21 8.70
C ALA A 20 6.66 -1.33 9.98
N LYS A 21 6.18 -0.69 11.06
CA LYS A 21 6.69 -0.92 12.40
C LYS A 21 5.88 -2.01 13.07
N LYS A 22 6.59 -3.05 13.50
CA LYS A 22 6.08 -4.15 14.31
C LYS A 22 6.33 -3.81 15.78
N THR A 23 5.30 -3.82 16.60
CA THR A 23 5.43 -3.57 18.04
C THR A 23 5.69 -4.89 18.77
N GLY A 24 6.91 -5.10 19.27
CA GLY A 24 7.28 -6.28 20.06
C GLY A 24 7.28 -7.60 19.27
N SER A 25 6.68 -8.66 19.82
CA SER A 25 6.54 -10.00 19.23
C SER A 25 5.38 -10.10 18.22
N GLN A 26 4.74 -8.99 17.86
CA GLN A 26 3.51 -9.00 17.08
C GLN A 26 3.75 -9.37 15.62
N SER A 27 3.39 -10.61 15.29
CA SER A 27 3.26 -11.12 13.92
C SER A 27 2.00 -10.60 13.23
N GLU A 28 1.05 -10.03 13.96
CA GLU A 28 -0.29 -9.66 13.46
C GLU A 28 -0.27 -8.35 12.64
N PRO A 29 -0.45 -8.39 11.31
CA PRO A 29 -0.38 -7.20 10.46
C PRO A 29 -1.42 -6.13 10.80
N LEU A 30 -2.57 -6.52 11.35
CA LEU A 30 -3.63 -5.59 11.74
C LEU A 30 -3.21 -4.64 12.88
N SER A 31 -2.17 -4.98 13.66
CA SER A 31 -1.68 -4.13 14.76
C SER A 31 -0.49 -3.24 14.38
N TRP A 32 0.02 -3.35 13.14
CA TRP A 32 1.21 -2.60 12.72
C TRP A 32 0.90 -1.14 12.42
N THR A 33 1.94 -0.31 12.52
CA THR A 33 1.91 1.07 12.00
C THR A 33 2.61 1.08 10.64
N TYR A 34 1.94 1.61 9.63
CA TYR A 34 2.43 1.67 8.25
C TYR A 34 2.93 3.07 7.96
N GLY A 35 4.21 3.19 7.63
CA GLY A 35 4.80 4.42 7.13
C GLY A 35 4.80 4.42 5.62
N VAL A 36 4.33 5.50 5.02
CA VAL A 36 4.22 5.64 3.56
C VAL A 36 4.95 6.90 3.13
N ALA A 37 5.84 6.74 2.15
CA ALA A 37 6.39 7.84 1.39
C ALA A 37 5.78 7.80 -0.02
N VAL A 38 5.20 8.92 -0.45
CA VAL A 38 4.54 9.05 -1.75
C VAL A 38 5.30 10.05 -2.60
N LYS A 39 5.48 9.70 -3.86
CA LYS A 39 6.01 10.60 -4.88
C LYS A 39 5.17 10.57 -6.15
N THR A 40 4.79 11.73 -6.62
CA THR A 40 4.23 11.99 -7.95
C THR A 40 5.07 13.06 -8.65
N GLU A 41 4.66 13.52 -9.84
CA GLU A 41 5.34 14.61 -10.55
C GLU A 41 5.36 15.91 -9.74
N ASN A 42 4.27 16.21 -9.01
CA ASN A 42 4.06 17.50 -8.33
C ASN A 42 3.94 17.38 -6.80
N LEU A 43 4.14 16.19 -6.24
CA LEU A 43 3.89 15.92 -4.82
C LEU A 43 4.94 14.96 -4.27
N GLU A 44 5.45 15.26 -3.08
CA GLU A 44 6.34 14.38 -2.33
C GLU A 44 5.99 14.43 -0.84
N GLU A 45 5.22 13.45 -0.37
CA GLU A 45 4.60 13.44 0.96
C GLU A 45 5.00 12.23 1.78
N VAL A 46 4.91 12.35 3.10
CA VAL A 46 5.19 11.26 4.03
C VAL A 46 4.22 11.29 5.19
N PHE A 47 3.57 10.17 5.45
CA PHE A 47 2.61 10.04 6.55
C PHE A 47 2.58 8.63 7.13
N THR A 48 1.97 8.52 8.30
CA THR A 48 1.71 7.27 9.00
C THR A 48 0.26 6.89 8.93
N LEU A 49 0.01 5.58 8.79
CA LEU A 49 -1.32 5.02 8.86
C LEU A 49 -1.40 3.92 9.92
N HIS A 50 -2.51 3.89 10.65
CA HIS A 50 -2.79 2.87 11.65
C HIS A 50 -4.26 2.48 11.68
N LEU A 51 -4.53 1.25 12.10
CA LEU A 51 -5.89 0.79 12.34
C LEU A 51 -6.38 1.30 13.70
N THR A 52 -7.48 2.06 13.73
CA THR A 52 -8.05 2.56 15.00
C THR A 52 -8.30 1.48 16.05
N SER A 53 -8.71 0.28 15.65
CA SER A 53 -9.00 -0.82 16.56
C SER A 53 -8.97 -2.17 15.85
N HIS A 54 -7.87 -2.91 16.00
CA HIS A 54 -7.71 -4.23 15.36
C HIS A 54 -8.72 -5.26 15.85
N SER A 55 -9.11 -5.21 17.13
CA SER A 55 -10.07 -6.16 17.74
C SER A 55 -11.49 -6.04 17.17
N LYS A 56 -11.81 -4.92 16.52
CA LYS A 56 -13.09 -4.71 15.84
C LYS A 56 -13.13 -5.28 14.42
N VAL A 57 -12.00 -5.72 13.87
CA VAL A 57 -11.98 -6.40 12.58
C VAL A 57 -12.37 -7.86 12.80
N GLN A 58 -13.60 -8.20 12.42
CA GLN A 58 -14.03 -9.59 12.39
C GLN A 58 -13.31 -10.33 11.26
N VAL A 59 -12.34 -11.17 11.64
CA VAL A 59 -11.58 -12.01 10.73
C VAL A 59 -12.20 -13.40 10.72
N PRO A 60 -12.54 -13.98 9.55
CA PRO A 60 -12.91 -15.39 9.45
C PRO A 60 -11.80 -16.31 9.98
N SER A 61 -12.17 -17.47 10.53
CA SER A 61 -11.23 -18.41 11.18
C SER A 61 -10.13 -18.93 10.26
N ASN A 62 -10.36 -18.95 8.94
CA ASN A 62 -9.49 -19.58 7.96
C ASN A 62 -8.63 -18.56 7.16
N VAL A 63 -8.47 -17.35 7.68
CA VAL A 63 -7.64 -16.31 7.07
C VAL A 63 -6.20 -16.43 7.52
N TYR A 64 -5.30 -16.67 6.57
CA TYR A 64 -3.86 -16.73 6.82
C TYR A 64 -3.29 -15.34 7.14
N ILE A 65 -2.20 -15.30 7.91
CA ILE A 65 -1.47 -14.05 8.22
C ILE A 65 -1.07 -13.25 6.96
N ALA A 66 -0.77 -13.96 5.87
CA ALA A 66 -0.46 -13.36 4.57
C ALA A 66 -1.64 -12.57 3.99
N GLU A 67 -2.87 -13.07 4.16
CA GLU A 67 -4.07 -12.39 3.69
C GLU A 67 -4.34 -11.12 4.50
N LYS A 68 -4.16 -11.18 5.83
CA LYS A 68 -4.25 -9.98 6.69
C LYS A 68 -3.23 -8.93 6.29
N TRP A 69 -2.00 -9.35 6.00
CA TRP A 69 -0.95 -8.45 5.53
C TRP A 69 -1.30 -7.81 4.19
N ILE A 70 -1.75 -8.59 3.19
CA ILE A 70 -2.19 -8.05 1.90
C ILE A 70 -3.36 -7.10 2.08
N ALA A 71 -4.31 -7.41 2.96
CA ALA A 71 -5.45 -6.54 3.22
C ALA A 71 -5.02 -5.18 3.80
N MET A 72 -4.06 -5.19 4.72
CA MET A 72 -3.52 -3.95 5.29
C MET A 72 -2.71 -3.15 4.28
N LEU A 73 -1.93 -3.81 3.41
CA LEU A 73 -1.24 -3.14 2.30
C LEU A 73 -2.24 -2.51 1.33
N ALA A 74 -3.29 -3.23 0.94
CA ALA A 74 -4.32 -2.73 0.04
C ALA A 74 -5.11 -1.56 0.65
N ALA A 75 -5.45 -1.65 1.93
CA ALA A 75 -6.07 -0.55 2.68
C ALA A 75 -5.16 0.67 2.74
N THR A 76 -3.86 0.47 3.02
CA THR A 76 -2.85 1.54 3.09
C THR A 76 -2.74 2.29 1.76
N VAL A 77 -2.60 1.57 0.65
CA VAL A 77 -2.51 2.17 -0.68
C VAL A 77 -3.79 2.91 -1.04
N THR A 78 -4.95 2.29 -0.82
CA THR A 78 -6.25 2.89 -1.16
C THR A 78 -6.50 4.16 -0.33
N CYS A 79 -6.23 4.10 0.97
CA CYS A 79 -6.38 5.23 1.88
C CYS A 79 -5.45 6.37 1.49
N THR A 80 -4.19 6.07 1.17
CA THR A 80 -3.22 7.04 0.66
C THR A 80 -3.73 7.78 -0.57
N VAL A 81 -4.14 7.05 -1.61
CA VAL A 81 -4.57 7.63 -2.88
C VAL A 81 -5.80 8.53 -2.69
N LYS A 82 -6.74 8.11 -1.83
CA LYS A 82 -7.92 8.90 -1.45
C LYS A 82 -7.55 10.15 -0.65
N HIS A 83 -6.71 10.01 0.36
CA HIS A 83 -6.30 11.11 1.25
C HIS A 83 -5.61 12.23 0.47
N LEU A 84 -4.73 11.86 -0.45
CA LEU A 84 -4.02 12.81 -1.33
C LEU A 84 -4.87 13.28 -2.52
N ASN A 85 -6.13 12.85 -2.63
CA ASN A 85 -7.05 13.19 -3.72
C ASN A 85 -6.43 13.00 -5.12
N ILE A 86 -5.65 11.93 -5.30
CA ILE A 86 -4.95 11.69 -6.56
C ILE A 86 -5.96 11.17 -7.58
N LYS A 87 -6.27 12.00 -8.58
CA LYS A 87 -7.17 11.67 -9.69
C LYS A 87 -6.38 11.15 -10.89
N ASN A 88 -7.04 10.39 -11.78
CA ASN A 88 -6.51 9.96 -13.08
C ASN A 88 -5.16 9.21 -13.00
N VAL A 89 -5.04 8.28 -12.06
CA VAL A 89 -3.84 7.47 -11.88
C VAL A 89 -3.59 6.61 -13.13
N LYS A 90 -2.51 6.90 -13.87
CA LYS A 90 -2.12 6.12 -15.07
C LYS A 90 -1.17 4.98 -14.74
N ASN A 91 -0.40 5.09 -13.66
CA ASN A 91 0.51 4.06 -13.20
C ASN A 91 0.67 4.13 -11.67
N ILE A 92 0.63 2.98 -11.00
CA ILE A 92 0.89 2.80 -9.58
C ILE A 92 2.11 1.91 -9.44
N LYS A 93 3.17 2.44 -8.86
CA LYS A 93 4.37 1.68 -8.52
C LYS A 93 4.50 1.55 -7.01
N LEU A 94 4.46 0.32 -6.51
CA LEU A 94 4.55 0.00 -5.09
C LEU A 94 5.90 -0.62 -4.77
N TYR A 95 6.65 0.03 -3.90
CA TYR A 95 7.83 -0.52 -3.25
C TYR A 95 7.46 -0.89 -1.82
N ILE A 96 7.46 -2.18 -1.50
CA ILE A 96 6.98 -2.66 -0.19
C ILE A 96 8.10 -3.40 0.53
N CYS A 97 8.36 -3.01 1.79
CA CYS A 97 9.33 -3.70 2.63
C CYS A 97 8.93 -5.16 2.80
N GLN A 98 9.87 -6.07 2.55
CA GLN A 98 9.65 -7.50 2.68
C GLN A 98 9.64 -7.90 4.15
N ASP A 99 8.44 -7.91 4.75
CA ASP A 99 8.26 -8.14 6.19
C ASP A 99 7.86 -9.56 6.58
N LEU A 100 7.28 -10.33 5.64
CA LEU A 100 6.91 -11.72 5.79
C LEU A 100 7.59 -12.53 4.68
N SER A 101 7.95 -13.79 4.96
CA SER A 101 8.43 -14.76 3.96
C SER A 101 7.44 -15.01 2.82
N CYS A 102 6.22 -14.48 2.95
CA CYS A 102 5.13 -14.55 2.00
C CYS A 102 5.34 -13.72 0.73
N SER A 103 6.48 -13.10 0.46
CA SER A 103 6.77 -12.34 -0.77
C SER A 103 6.94 -13.22 -2.02
N SER A 104 5.99 -14.11 -2.25
CA SER A 104 5.89 -14.94 -3.44
C SER A 104 5.09 -14.24 -4.53
N LEU A 105 5.21 -14.71 -5.78
CA LEU A 105 4.36 -14.33 -6.90
C LEU A 105 2.85 -14.39 -6.55
N LYS A 106 2.48 -15.31 -5.64
CA LYS A 106 1.10 -15.43 -5.13
C LYS A 106 0.63 -14.15 -4.45
N THR A 107 1.41 -13.62 -3.52
CA THR A 107 1.05 -12.41 -2.76
C THR A 107 1.00 -11.19 -3.66
N GLN A 108 1.96 -11.05 -4.59
CA GLN A 108 1.94 -9.97 -5.58
C GLN A 108 0.66 -9.99 -6.41
N THR A 109 0.31 -11.18 -6.95
CA THR A 109 -0.89 -11.35 -7.78
C THR A 109 -2.17 -10.99 -7.02
N VAL A 110 -2.30 -11.48 -5.78
CA VAL A 110 -3.49 -11.21 -4.95
C VAL A 110 -3.57 -9.73 -4.59
N LEU A 111 -2.45 -9.10 -4.25
CA LEU A 111 -2.40 -7.66 -3.96
C LEU A 111 -2.81 -6.83 -5.18
N ILE A 112 -2.23 -7.10 -6.37
CA ILE A 112 -2.56 -6.40 -7.61
C ILE A 112 -4.05 -6.54 -7.95
N ARG A 113 -4.59 -7.76 -7.89
CA ARG A 113 -6.02 -8.01 -8.17
C ARG A 113 -6.93 -7.31 -7.15
N THR A 114 -6.55 -7.33 -5.87
CA THR A 114 -7.30 -6.66 -4.80
C THR A 114 -7.32 -5.15 -5.03
N LEU A 115 -6.18 -4.53 -5.30
CA LEU A 115 -6.06 -3.10 -5.58
C LEU A 115 -6.83 -2.71 -6.84
N SER A 116 -6.68 -3.48 -7.92
CA SER A 116 -7.43 -3.28 -9.16
C SER A 116 -8.94 -3.24 -8.92
N LYS A 117 -9.47 -4.17 -8.11
CA LYS A 117 -10.90 -4.21 -7.75
C LYS A 117 -11.33 -3.04 -6.88
N ILE A 118 -10.56 -2.72 -5.84
CA ILE A 118 -10.94 -1.67 -4.88
C ILE A 118 -10.87 -0.28 -5.52
N MET A 119 -9.84 -0.03 -6.31
CA MET A 119 -9.59 1.26 -6.94
C MET A 119 -10.29 1.39 -8.31
N ASN A 120 -10.90 0.31 -8.80
CA ASN A 120 -11.52 0.24 -10.13
C ASN A 120 -10.55 0.67 -11.25
N VAL A 121 -9.34 0.10 -11.23
CA VAL A 121 -8.31 0.35 -12.24
C VAL A 121 -7.83 -0.96 -12.86
N PRO A 122 -7.33 -0.96 -14.11
CA PRO A 122 -6.81 -2.16 -14.73
C PRO A 122 -5.57 -2.70 -13.99
N PRO A 123 -5.42 -4.01 -13.79
CA PRO A 123 -4.28 -4.56 -13.04
C PRO A 123 -2.92 -4.24 -13.67
N GLN A 124 -2.84 -4.05 -14.99
CA GLN A 124 -1.60 -3.75 -15.72
C GLN A 124 -0.96 -2.40 -15.35
N ILE A 125 -1.73 -1.48 -14.76
CA ILE A 125 -1.17 -0.20 -14.33
C ILE A 125 -0.52 -0.28 -12.94
N ILE A 126 -0.65 -1.42 -12.25
CA ILE A 126 -0.15 -1.63 -10.89
C ILE A 126 1.10 -2.52 -10.95
N SER A 127 2.23 -2.00 -10.49
CA SER A 127 3.47 -2.75 -10.34
C SER A 127 3.84 -2.85 -8.87
N VAL A 128 4.22 -4.04 -8.42
CA VAL A 128 4.60 -4.32 -7.02
C VAL A 128 5.99 -4.92 -6.98
N GLU A 129 6.87 -4.28 -6.21
CA GLU A 129 8.21 -4.79 -5.93
C GLU A 129 8.37 -4.95 -4.41
N PHE A 130 8.46 -6.21 -3.95
CA PHE A 130 8.83 -6.51 -2.57
C PHE A 130 10.35 -6.43 -2.45
N MET A 131 10.83 -5.57 -1.56
CA MET A 131 12.27 -5.34 -1.41
C MET A 131 12.69 -5.45 0.05
N THR A 132 13.88 -5.99 0.28
CA THR A 132 14.56 -5.79 1.56
C THR A 132 15.21 -4.41 1.60
N ARG A 133 15.39 -3.85 2.80
CA ARG A 133 16.17 -2.61 2.97
C ARG A 133 17.59 -2.69 2.39
N LYS A 134 18.20 -3.89 2.40
CA LYS A 134 19.51 -4.14 1.78
C LYS A 134 19.42 -4.01 0.25
N SER A 135 18.43 -4.64 -0.37
CA SER A 135 18.24 -4.57 -1.83
C SER A 135 17.92 -3.17 -2.34
N ALA A 136 17.20 -2.36 -1.56
CA ALA A 136 16.88 -0.97 -1.91
C ALA A 136 18.13 -0.08 -2.09
N ARG A 137 19.24 -0.38 -1.40
CA ARG A 137 20.48 0.41 -1.49
C ARG A 137 21.12 0.44 -2.88
N THR A 138 20.74 -0.49 -3.74
CA THR A 138 21.19 -0.53 -5.14
C THR A 138 20.66 0.63 -5.98
N LYS A 139 19.58 1.30 -5.54
CA LYS A 139 19.01 2.49 -6.16
C LYS A 139 18.83 3.59 -5.12
N ARG A 140 19.66 4.63 -5.16
CA ARG A 140 19.69 5.70 -4.15
C ARG A 140 18.32 6.33 -3.90
N SER A 141 17.57 6.65 -4.95
CA SER A 141 16.24 7.25 -4.83
C SER A 141 15.25 6.35 -4.08
N VAL A 142 15.27 5.04 -4.33
CA VAL A 142 14.42 4.06 -3.63
C VAL A 142 14.85 3.91 -2.18
N ALA A 143 16.17 3.87 -1.92
CA ALA A 143 16.70 3.81 -0.55
C ALA A 143 16.31 5.02 0.31
N GLU A 144 16.33 6.23 -0.26
CA GLU A 144 15.92 7.46 0.41
C GLU A 144 14.41 7.45 0.72
N GLN A 145 13.57 7.00 -0.21
CA GLN A 145 12.13 6.83 0.03
C GLN A 145 11.85 5.78 1.13
N TYR A 146 12.57 4.65 1.13
CA TYR A 146 12.46 3.66 2.19
C TYR A 146 12.88 4.21 3.55
N LYS A 147 13.95 5.01 3.61
CA LYS A 147 14.36 5.66 4.86
C LYS A 147 13.24 6.55 5.40
N ARG A 148 12.57 7.32 4.54
CA ARG A 148 11.45 8.18 4.92
C ARG A 148 10.23 7.39 5.38
N ALA A 149 9.83 6.36 4.63
CA ALA A 149 8.74 5.46 5.03
C ALA A 149 9.05 4.77 6.37
N HIS A 150 10.28 4.32 6.57
CA HIS A 150 10.73 3.71 7.82
C HIS A 150 10.66 4.70 8.99
N GLN A 151 11.16 5.92 8.81
CA GLN A 151 11.11 6.97 9.83
C GLN A 151 9.66 7.31 10.18
N ALA A 152 8.78 7.40 9.17
CA ALA A 152 7.35 7.60 9.37
C ALA A 152 6.77 6.49 10.24
N ALA A 153 6.94 5.21 9.85
CA ALA A 153 6.42 4.07 10.61
C ALA A 153 6.85 4.06 12.09
N ASN A 154 7.95 4.73 12.42
CA ASN A 154 8.50 4.84 13.78
C ASN A 154 8.10 6.10 14.56
N LYS A 155 7.37 7.04 13.95
CA LYS A 155 6.76 8.17 14.67
C LYS A 155 5.79 7.67 15.74
N LYS A 156 5.60 8.48 16.79
CA LYS A 156 4.59 8.23 17.82
C LYS A 156 3.20 8.66 17.35
N ASP A 157 3.12 9.76 16.61
CA ASP A 157 1.87 10.31 16.12
C ASP A 157 1.41 9.58 14.84
N ILE A 158 0.09 9.42 14.74
CA ILE A 158 -0.58 8.80 13.61
C ILE A 158 -1.29 9.88 12.80
N ASP A 159 -0.90 10.01 11.53
CA ASP A 159 -1.46 11.04 10.63
C ASP A 159 -2.84 10.60 10.10
N ILE A 160 -3.00 9.31 9.77
CA ILE A 160 -4.21 8.77 9.17
C ILE A 160 -4.65 7.51 9.89
N PHE A 161 -5.93 7.43 10.22
CA PHE A 161 -6.53 6.20 10.71
C PHE A 161 -7.49 5.61 9.68
N PHE A 162 -7.36 4.32 9.39
CA PHE A 162 -8.37 3.59 8.63
C PHE A 162 -9.33 2.84 9.56
N SER A 163 -10.58 2.72 9.11
CA SER A 163 -11.66 2.13 9.91
C SER A 163 -11.62 0.59 9.89
N PRO A 164 -12.08 -0.08 10.96
CA PRO A 164 -12.19 -1.54 10.98
C PRO A 164 -13.09 -2.08 9.86
N GLN A 165 -14.12 -1.33 9.46
CA GLN A 165 -15.03 -1.70 8.38
C GLN A 165 -14.33 -1.71 7.01
N GLU A 166 -13.48 -0.71 6.73
CA GLU A 166 -12.69 -0.67 5.49
C GLU A 166 -11.72 -1.85 5.41
N VAL A 167 -11.04 -2.17 6.52
CA VAL A 167 -10.14 -3.32 6.59
C VAL A 167 -10.91 -4.62 6.45
N LYS A 168 -12.06 -4.78 7.11
CA LYS A 168 -12.93 -5.96 6.97
C LYS A 168 -13.38 -6.17 5.52
N ARG A 169 -13.82 -5.11 4.84
CA ARG A 169 -14.22 -5.16 3.42
C ARG A 169 -13.04 -5.56 2.54
N THR A 170 -11.88 -4.95 2.77
CA THR A 170 -10.64 -5.24 2.03
C THR A 170 -10.23 -6.70 2.23
N LEU A 171 -10.29 -7.19 3.47
CA LEU A 171 -9.96 -8.57 3.81
C LEU A 171 -10.90 -9.58 3.13
N SER A 172 -12.20 -9.28 3.05
CA SER A 172 -13.15 -10.14 2.33
C SER A 172 -12.82 -10.27 0.84
N ILE A 173 -12.33 -9.19 0.22
CA ILE A 173 -11.88 -9.20 -1.18
C ILE A 173 -10.61 -10.04 -1.30
N VAL A 174 -9.62 -9.78 -0.44
CA VAL A 174 -8.37 -10.56 -0.42
C VAL A 174 -8.65 -12.04 -0.27
N HIS A 175 -9.51 -12.43 0.66
CA HIS A 175 -9.87 -13.82 0.91
C HIS A 175 -10.51 -14.48 -0.31
N SER A 176 -11.43 -13.77 -0.98
CA SER A 176 -12.04 -14.25 -2.22
C SER A 176 -10.99 -14.44 -3.32
N GLU A 177 -10.03 -13.51 -3.47
CA GLU A 177 -8.95 -13.63 -4.45
C GLU A 177 -7.90 -14.67 -4.07
N TRP A 178 -7.76 -14.97 -2.77
CA TRP A 178 -6.90 -16.02 -2.26
C TRP A 178 -7.46 -17.41 -2.59
N LEU A 179 -8.79 -17.57 -2.50
CA LEU A 179 -9.51 -18.81 -2.76
C LEU A 179 -9.82 -19.09 -4.24
N ARG A 180 -9.96 -18.07 -5.10
CA ARG A 180 -10.22 -18.20 -6.56
C ARG A 180 -9.03 -18.74 -7.35
N ARG A 181 -8.29 -19.66 -6.75
CA ARG A 181 -7.17 -20.37 -7.32
C ARG A 181 -7.63 -21.76 -7.71
#